data_AF-A0A0A1PQD0-F1
#
_entry.id   AF-A0A0A1PQD0-F1
#
_cell.length_a   1.000
_cell.length_b   1.000
_cell.length_c   1.000
_cell.angle_alpha   90.00
_cell.angle_beta   90.00
_cell.angle_gamma   90.00
#
_symmetry.space_group_name_H-M   'P 1'
#
loop_
_entity.id
_entity.type
_entity.pdbx_description
1 polymer ?
#
loop_
_entity_poly.entity_id
_entity_poly.type
_entity_poly.pdbx_seq_one_letter_code
_entity_poly.pdbx_strand_id
1 'polypeptide(L)'
;MRPIAYAGLGVACLAAGFYLQQTSMDFNPADRARCEANVAAAYGANAETKSALLPKCGEPGFIAMMDARVANLSAQQTAIAIANANRSGLMNDLLGYALIGAGVGGLAAAAVSRFRRSG
;
A
#
# COMPACT_ATOMS: atom_id res chain seq x y z
N MET A 1 -35.76 7.34 0.09
CA MET A 1 -34.66 6.40 0.40
C MET A 1 -34.30 6.56 1.89
N ARG A 2 -34.10 5.45 2.63
CA ARG A 2 -33.99 5.47 4.11
C ARG A 2 -32.60 6.02 4.51
N PRO A 3 -32.51 7.10 5.30
CA PRO A 3 -31.21 7.71 5.70
C PRO A 3 -30.30 6.73 6.44
N ILE A 4 -30.88 5.73 7.10
CA ILE A 4 -30.20 4.63 7.77
C ILE A 4 -29.37 3.78 6.79
N ALA A 5 -29.83 3.61 5.54
CA ALA A 5 -29.09 2.85 4.52
C ALA A 5 -27.82 3.60 4.06
N TYR A 6 -27.89 4.93 3.92
CA TYR A 6 -26.73 5.75 3.57
C TYR A 6 -25.72 5.85 4.71
N ALA A 7 -26.19 5.95 5.96
CA ALA A 7 -25.33 5.93 7.13
C ALA A 7 -24.61 4.57 7.28
N GLY A 8 -25.35 3.46 7.12
CA GLY A 8 -24.75 2.11 7.18
C GLY A 8 -23.72 1.86 6.08
N LEU A 9 -24.02 2.26 4.85
CA LEU A 9 -23.08 2.16 3.73
C LEU A 9 -21.84 3.05 3.96
N GLY A 10 -22.03 4.28 4.45
CA GLY A 10 -20.94 5.21 4.73
C GLY A 10 -19.98 4.70 5.79
N VAL A 11 -20.49 4.14 6.89
CA VAL A 11 -19.67 3.53 7.95
C VAL A 11 -18.94 2.28 7.43
N ALA A 12 -19.60 1.43 6.65
CA ALA A 12 -18.98 0.24 6.07
C ALA A 12 -17.83 0.61 5.11
N CYS A 13 -18.02 1.61 4.24
CA CYS A 13 -16.97 2.10 3.33
C CYS A 13 -15.81 2.74 4.09
N LEU A 14 -16.07 3.52 5.15
CA LEU A 14 -15.02 4.08 6.00
C LEU A 14 -14.21 3.00 6.72
N ALA A 15 -14.89 2.03 7.33
CA ALA A 15 -14.22 0.93 8.02
C ALA A 15 -13.37 0.10 7.06
N ALA A 16 -13.89 -0.22 5.86
CA ALA A 16 -13.14 -0.93 4.83
C ALA A 16 -11.96 -0.12 4.29
N GLY A 17 -12.13 1.17 4.02
CA GLY A 17 -11.04 2.04 3.56
C GLY A 17 -9.93 2.20 4.59
N PHE A 18 -10.30 2.37 5.86
CA PHE A 18 -9.35 2.49 6.97
C PHE A 18 -8.64 1.16 7.28
N TYR A 19 -9.32 0.02 7.09
CA TYR A 19 -8.72 -1.30 7.20
C TYR A 19 -7.69 -1.55 6.09
N LEU A 20 -8.06 -1.26 4.83
CA LEU A 20 -7.15 -1.40 3.69
C LEU A 20 -5.92 -0.51 3.85
N GLN A 21 -6.10 0.75 4.28
CA GLN A 21 -5.00 1.69 4.46
C GLN A 21 -4.03 1.30 5.57
N GLN A 22 -4.51 0.67 6.65
CA GLN A 22 -3.64 0.12 7.69
C GLN A 22 -2.85 -1.09 7.19
N THR A 23 -3.46 -1.98 6.40
CA THR A 23 -2.75 -3.13 5.82
C THR A 23 -1.75 -2.75 4.72
N SER A 24 -1.92 -1.61 4.06
CA SER A 24 -0.92 -1.04 3.13
C SER A 24 0.35 -0.58 3.86
N MET A 25 0.24 -0.22 5.13
CA MET A 25 1.34 0.33 5.93
C MET A 25 2.22 -0.77 6.57
N ASP A 26 1.83 -2.03 6.43
CA ASP A 26 2.62 -3.16 6.92
C ASP A 26 3.85 -3.35 6.02
N PHE A 27 4.92 -2.66 6.39
CA PHE A 27 6.28 -3.08 6.09
C PHE A 27 6.43 -4.54 6.50
N ASN A 28 6.37 -5.48 5.55
CA ASN A 28 6.56 -6.89 5.87
C ASN A 28 8.00 -7.10 6.38
N PRO A 29 8.20 -7.36 7.69
CA PRO A 29 9.55 -7.45 8.25
C PRO A 29 10.32 -8.64 7.68
N ALA A 30 9.61 -9.66 7.18
CA ALA A 30 10.21 -10.81 6.50
C ALA A 30 10.83 -10.41 5.14
N ASP A 31 10.19 -9.52 4.39
CA ASP A 31 10.72 -9.05 3.09
C ASP A 31 11.92 -8.13 3.29
N ARG A 32 11.90 -7.31 4.35
CA ARG A 32 13.06 -6.51 4.73
C ARG A 32 14.25 -7.39 5.11
N ALA A 33 14.04 -8.39 5.96
CA ALA A 33 15.09 -9.32 6.36
C ALA A 33 15.67 -10.10 5.16
N ARG A 34 14.83 -10.51 4.22
CA ARG A 34 15.27 -11.14 2.95
C ARG A 34 16.11 -10.18 2.11
N CYS A 35 15.67 -8.94 1.94
CA CYS A 35 16.43 -7.94 1.21
C CYS A 35 17.79 -7.65 1.86
N GLU A 36 17.83 -7.47 3.19
CA GLU A 36 19.07 -7.23 3.93
C GLU A 36 20.05 -8.41 3.76
N ALA A 37 19.55 -9.65 3.81
CA ALA A 37 20.35 -10.86 3.55
C ALA A 37 20.85 -10.91 2.10
N ASN A 38 20.01 -10.57 1.11
CA ASN A 38 20.39 -10.53 -0.29
C ASN A 38 21.43 -9.43 -0.57
N VAL A 39 21.30 -8.26 0.05
CA VAL A 39 22.28 -7.16 -0.05
C VAL A 39 23.60 -7.57 0.61
N ALA A 40 23.55 -8.21 1.78
CA ALA A 40 24.74 -8.72 2.44
C ALA A 40 25.45 -9.81 1.61
N ALA A 41 24.70 -10.69 0.94
CA ALA A 41 25.26 -11.71 0.05
C ALA A 41 25.86 -11.10 -1.21
N ALA A 42 25.22 -10.09 -1.79
CA ALA A 42 25.62 -9.52 -3.07
C ALA A 42 26.70 -8.42 -2.96
N TYR A 43 26.82 -7.77 -1.80
CA TYR A 43 27.73 -6.64 -1.55
C TYR A 43 28.57 -6.81 -0.29
N GLY A 44 28.68 -8.03 0.26
CA GLY A 44 29.36 -8.31 1.53
C GLY A 44 30.82 -7.86 1.62
N ALA A 45 31.50 -7.70 0.49
CA ALA A 45 32.88 -7.20 0.42
C ALA A 45 33.00 -5.65 0.46
N ASN A 46 31.92 -4.92 0.14
CA ASN A 46 31.90 -3.46 0.12
C ASN A 46 31.01 -2.91 1.23
N ALA A 47 31.63 -2.62 2.37
CA ALA A 47 30.94 -2.06 3.53
C ALA A 47 30.19 -0.75 3.20
N GLU A 48 30.81 0.16 2.43
CA GLU A 48 30.19 1.43 2.01
C GLU A 48 28.92 1.22 1.16
N THR A 49 28.96 0.27 0.23
CA THR A 49 27.82 -0.08 -0.63
C THR A 49 26.71 -0.69 0.23
N LYS A 50 27.04 -1.61 1.13
CA LYS A 50 26.08 -2.20 2.08
C LYS A 50 25.39 -1.14 2.94
N SER A 51 26.14 -0.19 3.51
CA SER A 51 25.60 0.90 4.34
C SER A 51 24.64 1.81 3.58
N ALA A 52 24.89 2.05 2.28
CA ALA A 52 24.02 2.85 1.44
C ALA A 52 22.75 2.11 0.99
N LEU A 53 22.81 0.77 0.84
CA LEU A 53 21.73 -0.06 0.29
C LEU A 53 20.84 -0.73 1.35
N LEU A 54 21.34 -0.97 2.56
CA LEU A 54 20.53 -1.44 3.69
C LEU A 54 19.28 -0.58 3.97
N PRO A 55 19.36 0.76 4.06
CA PRO A 55 18.16 1.57 4.27
C PRO A 55 17.18 1.52 3.09
N LYS A 56 17.63 1.12 1.88
CA LYS A 56 16.77 0.95 0.70
C LYS A 56 15.90 -0.31 0.75
N CYS A 57 16.20 -1.27 1.62
CA CYS A 57 15.34 -2.44 1.85
C CYS A 57 13.97 -2.10 2.48
N GLY A 58 13.71 -0.84 2.84
CA GLY A 58 12.37 -0.36 3.19
C GLY A 58 11.47 -0.02 1.98
N GLU A 59 12.01 0.04 0.77
CA GLU A 59 11.23 0.34 -0.44
C GLU A 59 10.85 -0.97 -1.17
N PRO A 60 9.55 -1.22 -1.43
CA PRO A 60 9.10 -2.46 -2.09
C PRO A 60 9.70 -2.64 -3.49
N GLY A 61 9.94 -1.54 -4.21
CA GLY A 61 10.61 -1.57 -5.51
C GLY A 61 12.08 -2.03 -5.41
N PHE A 62 12.77 -1.69 -4.33
CA PHE A 62 14.16 -2.13 -4.12
C PHE A 62 14.23 -3.59 -3.68
N ILE A 63 13.29 -4.06 -2.86
CA ILE A 63 13.15 -5.48 -2.52
C ILE A 63 12.95 -6.30 -3.80
N ALA A 64 12.01 -5.90 -4.67
CA ALA A 64 11.76 -6.57 -5.94
C ALA A 64 12.99 -6.55 -6.87
N MET A 65 13.76 -5.45 -6.87
CA MET A 65 15.00 -5.35 -7.64
C MET A 65 16.06 -6.34 -7.13
N MET A 66 16.25 -6.43 -5.80
CA MET A 66 17.21 -7.35 -5.19
C MET A 66 16.80 -8.80 -5.40
N ASP A 67 15.52 -9.12 -5.28
CA ASP A 67 14.99 -10.47 -5.50
C ASP A 67 15.14 -10.88 -6.98
N ALA A 68 14.85 -9.96 -7.91
CA ALA A 68 15.07 -10.17 -9.34
C ALA A 68 16.55 -10.38 -9.69
N ARG A 69 17.46 -9.67 -8.98
CA ARG A 69 18.90 -9.82 -9.16
C ARG A 69 19.39 -11.20 -8.69
N VAL A 70 18.91 -11.68 -7.54
CA VAL A 70 19.24 -13.03 -7.05
C VAL A 70 18.64 -14.11 -7.96
N ALA A 71 17.42 -13.90 -8.45
CA ALA A 71 16.74 -14.79 -9.38
C ALA A 71 17.27 -14.71 -10.83
N ASN A 72 18.30 -13.89 -11.10
CA ASN A 72 18.87 -13.66 -12.45
C ASN A 72 17.81 -13.34 -13.52
N LEU A 73 16.79 -12.56 -13.15
CA LEU A 73 15.73 -12.16 -14.07
C LEU A 73 16.27 -11.22 -15.15
N SER A 74 15.72 -11.35 -16.36
CA SER A 74 16.03 -10.42 -17.45
C SER A 74 15.56 -9.00 -17.09
N ALA A 75 16.20 -7.98 -17.67
CA ALA A 75 15.88 -6.58 -17.39
C ALA A 75 14.38 -6.25 -17.56
N GLN A 76 13.72 -6.88 -18.54
CA GLN A 76 12.29 -6.72 -18.79
C GLN A 76 11.45 -7.35 -17.66
N GLN A 77 11.81 -8.54 -17.20
CA GLN A 77 11.12 -9.22 -16.09
C GLN A 77 11.32 -8.47 -14.77
N THR A 78 12.52 -7.94 -14.54
CA THR A 78 12.83 -7.08 -13.38
C THR A 78 12.00 -5.80 -13.40
N ALA A 79 11.90 -5.12 -14.55
CA ALA A 79 11.09 -3.92 -14.69
C ALA A 79 9.60 -4.19 -14.42
N ILE A 80 9.06 -5.32 -14.89
CA ILE A 80 7.68 -5.73 -14.62
C ILE A 80 7.47 -6.03 -13.14
N ALA A 81 8.42 -6.73 -12.50
CA ALA A 81 8.35 -7.05 -11.07
C ALA A 81 8.37 -5.78 -10.19
N ILE A 82 9.27 -4.83 -10.48
CA ILE A 82 9.35 -3.55 -9.79
C ILE A 82 8.06 -2.74 -10.02
N ALA A 83 7.59 -2.66 -11.27
CA ALA A 83 6.37 -1.94 -11.60
C ALA A 83 5.15 -2.53 -10.88
N ASN A 84 5.02 -3.86 -10.82
CA ASN A 84 3.93 -4.51 -10.09
C ASN A 84 4.03 -4.30 -8.58
N ALA A 85 5.22 -4.39 -7.98
CA ALA A 85 5.41 -4.12 -6.56
C ALA A 85 5.00 -2.68 -6.19
N ASN A 86 5.34 -1.70 -7.04
CA ASN A 86 4.98 -0.30 -6.83
C ASN A 86 3.51 0.00 -7.14
N ARG A 87 2.94 -0.66 -8.16
CA ARG A 87 1.54 -0.47 -8.58
C ARG A 87 0.55 -1.07 -7.58
N SER A 88 0.90 -2.17 -6.92
CA SER A 88 0.10 -2.74 -5.84
C SER A 88 -0.03 -1.77 -4.66
N GLY A 89 1.06 -1.11 -4.25
CA GLY A 89 1.01 -0.05 -3.24
C GLY A 89 0.14 1.14 -3.67
N LEU A 90 0.36 1.64 -4.89
CA LEU A 90 -0.39 2.77 -5.46
C LEU A 90 -1.90 2.49 -5.61
N MET A 91 -2.28 1.29 -6.07
CA MET A 91 -3.69 0.91 -6.23
C MET A 91 -4.37 0.69 -4.88
N ASN A 92 -3.67 0.09 -3.91
CA ASN A 92 -4.23 -0.10 -2.57
C ASN A 92 -4.44 1.24 -1.85
N ASP A 93 -3.50 2.17 -2.00
CA ASP A 93 -3.63 3.53 -1.46
C ASP A 93 -4.74 4.32 -2.16
N LEU A 94 -4.79 4.30 -3.49
CA LEU A 94 -5.84 4.98 -4.26
C LEU A 94 -7.23 4.44 -3.90
N LEU A 95 -7.36 3.12 -3.78
CA LEU A 95 -8.61 2.47 -3.40
C LEU A 95 -8.97 2.81 -1.95
N GLY A 96 -8.02 2.76 -1.03
CA GLY A 96 -8.21 3.17 0.38
C GLY A 96 -8.72 4.61 0.49
N TYR A 97 -8.07 5.56 -0.18
CA TYR A 97 -8.50 6.97 -0.20
C TYR A 97 -9.85 7.17 -0.89
N ALA A 98 -10.13 6.45 -1.97
CA ALA A 98 -11.43 6.50 -2.65
C ALA A 98 -12.56 5.97 -1.74
N LEU A 99 -12.33 4.89 -0.99
CA LEU A 99 -13.30 4.35 -0.03
C LEU A 99 -13.53 5.29 1.17
N ILE A 100 -12.47 5.91 1.69
CA ILE A 100 -12.57 6.90 2.76
C ILE A 100 -13.37 8.12 2.28
N GLY A 101 -13.07 8.64 1.09
CA GLY A 101 -13.80 9.74 0.46
C GLY A 101 -15.27 9.41 0.23
N ALA A 102 -15.56 8.20 -0.28
CA ALA A 102 -16.93 7.71 -0.46
C ALA A 102 -17.69 7.57 0.87
N GLY A 103 -17.04 7.09 1.93
CA GLY A 103 -17.65 6.96 3.25
C GLY A 103 -17.97 8.31 3.90
N VAL A 104 -17.05 9.29 3.82
CA VAL A 104 -17.30 10.66 4.29
C VAL A 104 -18.43 11.32 3.50
N GLY A 105 -18.45 11.18 2.17
CA GLY A 105 -19.52 11.69 1.32
C GLY A 105 -20.88 11.06 1.63
N GLY A 106 -20.91 9.75 1.91
CA GLY A 106 -22.11 9.03 2.32
C GLY A 106 -22.67 9.51 3.66
N LEU A 107 -21.81 9.78 4.64
CA LEU A 107 -22.20 10.34 5.94
C LEU A 107 -22.72 11.77 5.81
N ALA A 108 -22.08 12.61 5.00
CA ALA A 108 -22.53 13.97 4.71
C ALA A 108 -23.91 13.98 4.02
N ALA A 109 -24.12 13.11 3.03
CA ALA A 109 -25.42 12.95 2.37
C ALA A 109 -26.52 12.45 3.31
N ALA A 110 -26.18 11.55 4.24
CA ALA A 110 -27.10 11.09 5.29
C ALA A 110 -27.49 12.21 6.26
N ALA A 111 -26.54 13.06 6.65
CA ALA A 111 -26.80 14.23 7.50
C ALA A 111 -27.69 15.26 6.79
N VAL A 112 -27.35 15.66 5.56
CA VAL A 112 -28.12 16.64 4.77
C VAL A 112 -29.54 16.15 4.48
N SER A 113 -29.71 14.87 4.16
CA SER A 113 -31.04 14.29 3.92
C SER A 113 -31.89 14.19 5.19
N ARG A 114 -31.27 14.14 6.38
CA ARG A 114 -31.98 14.22 7.66
C ARG A 114 -32.38 15.65 7.99
N PHE A 115 -31.48 16.62 7.80
CA PHE A 115 -31.77 18.05 8.01
C PHE A 115 -32.86 18.59 7.07
N ARG A 116 -32.85 18.21 5.78
CA ARG A 116 -33.89 18.61 4.81
C ARG A 116 -35.28 18.00 5.06
N ARG A 117 -35.37 17.02 5.95
CA ARG A 117 -36.62 16.32 6.26
C ARG A 117 -37.23 16.77 7.59
N SER A 118 -36.49 17.57 8.37
CA SER A 118 -36.87 18.13 9.65
C SER A 118 -37.09 19.66 9.61
N GLY A 119 -37.00 20.26 8.42
CA GLY A 119 -37.37 21.66 8.15
C GLY A 119 -38.58 21.75 7.24
#